data_AF-A0A3A4ZU15-F1
#
_entry.id   AF-A0A3A4ZU15-F1
#
_cell.length_a   1.000
_cell.length_b   1.000
_cell.length_c   1.000
_cell.angle_alpha   90.00
_cell.angle_beta   90.00
_cell.angle_gamma   90.00
#
_symmetry.space_group_name_H-M   'P 1'
#
loop_
_entity.id
_entity.type
_entity.pdbx_description
1 polymer ?
#
loop_
_entity_poly.entity_id
_entity_poly.type
_entity_poly.pdbx_seq_one_letter_code
_entity_poly.pdbx_strand_id
1 'polypeptide(L)'
;MAETDFHRKNELPLYRLKLRIHEELIVQAAKRRPAIVLPTSTMTFEDIAKILLSKGKTHLQQDCVIAVPIFDIERPQDPKCFPPEMAARIKALLYNQFFYCPRTPTGMAPVEGIARLDRIQVVFPGQHRASFDPLPIKLSDDALAVLMHLLRSWMCIKGAPEEEKYLNGLRELLKETLPLNQN
;
A
#
# COMPACT_ATOMS: atom_id res chain seq x y z
N MET A 1 -4.80 -19.98 19.73
CA MET A 1 -5.92 -19.56 18.86
C MET A 1 -5.80 -20.41 17.61
N ALA A 2 -6.83 -21.16 17.22
CA ALA A 2 -6.70 -22.20 16.21
C ALA A 2 -6.96 -21.63 14.81
N GLU A 3 -6.24 -22.13 13.81
CA GLU A 3 -6.33 -21.68 12.40
C GLU A 3 -7.74 -21.83 11.81
N THR A 4 -8.55 -22.73 12.40
CA THR A 4 -9.94 -23.00 12.03
C THR A 4 -10.93 -21.95 12.51
N ASP A 5 -10.54 -21.03 13.40
CA ASP A 5 -11.45 -20.01 13.95
C ASP A 5 -11.89 -18.96 12.91
N PHE A 6 -11.26 -18.92 11.73
CA PHE A 6 -11.50 -17.93 10.67
C PHE A 6 -12.15 -18.47 9.40
N HIS A 7 -12.52 -19.75 9.36
CA HIS A 7 -13.13 -20.36 8.18
C HIS A 7 -14.62 -20.64 8.38
N ARG A 8 -15.43 -19.85 7.66
CA ARG A 8 -16.90 -19.86 7.51
C ARG A 8 -17.65 -18.89 8.43
N LYS A 9 -18.08 -17.79 7.80
CA LYS A 9 -18.87 -16.63 8.27
C LYS A 9 -18.03 -15.41 8.63
N ASN A 10 -18.45 -14.26 8.10
CA ASN A 10 -17.87 -12.93 8.25
C ASN A 10 -17.98 -12.37 9.70
N GLU A 11 -17.99 -13.24 10.71
CA GLU A 11 -18.21 -12.88 12.10
C GLU A 11 -17.03 -13.37 12.90
N LEU A 12 -16.29 -12.44 13.51
CA LEU A 12 -15.35 -12.81 14.58
C LEU A 12 -16.16 -13.55 15.64
N PRO A 13 -15.71 -14.72 16.15
CA PRO A 13 -16.44 -15.44 17.17
C PRO A 13 -16.33 -14.71 18.51
N LEU A 14 -17.01 -13.57 18.63
CA LEU A 14 -17.03 -12.70 19.80
C LEU A 14 -17.46 -13.49 21.05
N TYR A 15 -18.35 -14.46 20.86
CA TYR A 15 -18.85 -15.37 21.90
C TYR A 15 -17.79 -16.33 22.48
N ARG A 16 -16.62 -16.46 21.85
CA ARG A 16 -15.51 -17.32 22.34
C ARG A 16 -14.39 -16.55 23.03
N LEU A 17 -14.45 -15.22 23.07
CA LEU A 17 -13.43 -14.40 23.74
C LEU A 17 -13.63 -14.48 25.25
N LYS A 18 -12.64 -15.06 25.95
CA LYS A 18 -12.58 -15.06 27.41
C LYS A 18 -11.83 -13.83 27.88
N LEU A 19 -12.55 -12.74 28.14
CA LEU A 19 -12.00 -11.54 28.78
C LEU A 19 -11.88 -11.75 30.29
N ARG A 20 -10.79 -11.28 30.89
CA ARG A 20 -10.64 -11.18 32.35
C ARG A 20 -11.39 -9.95 32.87
N ILE A 21 -11.52 -9.84 34.21
CA ILE A 21 -12.26 -8.78 34.92
C ILE A 21 -11.82 -7.35 34.51
N HIS A 22 -10.59 -7.19 34.01
CA HIS A 22 -10.02 -5.90 33.61
C HIS A 22 -9.60 -5.85 32.13
N GLU A 23 -10.11 -6.75 31.30
CA GLU A 23 -9.83 -6.77 29.86
C GLU A 23 -11.03 -6.22 29.08
N GLU A 24 -10.77 -5.28 28.18
CA GLU A 24 -11.76 -4.73 27.26
C GLU A 24 -11.46 -5.15 25.83
N LEU A 25 -12.50 -5.48 25.07
CA LEU A 25 -12.36 -5.80 23.66
C LEU A 25 -12.43 -4.52 22.83
N ILE A 26 -11.33 -4.18 22.16
CA ILE A 26 -11.31 -3.11 21.15
C ILE A 26 -11.66 -3.71 19.81
N VAL A 27 -12.80 -3.30 19.25
CA VAL A 27 -13.20 -3.65 17.88
C VAL A 27 -12.98 -2.45 16.97
N GLN A 28 -12.12 -2.61 15.96
CA GLN A 28 -11.89 -1.58 14.96
C GLN A 28 -12.44 -2.05 13.62
N ALA A 29 -13.34 -1.25 13.03
CA ALA A 29 -13.74 -1.45 11.64
C ALA A 29 -12.56 -1.10 10.73
N ALA A 30 -12.07 -2.08 9.97
CA ALA A 30 -11.02 -1.88 8.98
C ALA A 30 -11.62 -1.91 7.57
N LYS A 31 -11.23 -0.94 6.73
CA LYS A 31 -11.58 -0.94 5.30
C LYS A 31 -10.51 -1.70 4.53
N ARG A 32 -10.90 -2.78 3.83
CA ARG A 32 -10.02 -3.47 2.89
C ARG A 32 -9.67 -2.52 1.73
N ARG A 33 -8.38 -2.37 1.43
CA ARG A 33 -7.89 -1.49 0.37
C ARG A 33 -6.90 -2.24 -0.52
N PRO A 34 -6.94 -2.02 -1.84
CA PRO A 34 -5.83 -2.43 -2.69
C PRO A 34 -4.59 -1.63 -2.32
N ALA A 35 -3.43 -2.26 -2.46
CA ALA A 35 -2.14 -1.65 -2.15
C ALA A 35 -1.06 -2.17 -3.10
N ILE A 36 -0.07 -1.33 -3.38
CA ILE A 36 1.17 -1.74 -4.05
C ILE A 36 2.08 -2.33 -2.98
N VAL A 37 2.55 -3.57 -3.18
CA VAL A 37 3.57 -4.17 -2.33
C VAL A 37 4.93 -3.70 -2.85
N LEU A 38 5.70 -3.04 -1.99
CA LEU A 38 7.06 -2.64 -2.30
C LEU A 38 8.01 -3.84 -2.08
N PRO A 39 9.05 -3.97 -2.93
CA PRO A 39 10.05 -5.01 -2.73
C PRO A 39 10.78 -4.79 -1.39
N THR A 40 10.70 -5.79 -0.51
CA THR A 40 11.49 -5.85 0.72
C THR A 40 12.56 -6.92 0.56
N SER A 41 13.78 -6.63 1.00
CA SER A 41 14.77 -7.69 1.25
C SER A 41 14.27 -8.55 2.40
N THR A 42 14.56 -9.85 2.39
CA THR A 42 14.27 -10.75 3.51
C THR A 42 14.82 -10.16 4.81
N MET A 43 13.92 -9.77 5.71
CA MET A 43 14.28 -9.24 7.04
C MET A 43 14.44 -10.35 8.08
N THR A 44 14.35 -11.61 7.63
CA THR A 44 14.45 -12.79 8.45
C THR A 44 15.73 -13.56 8.09
N PHE A 45 16.53 -13.83 9.11
CA PHE A 45 17.75 -14.63 9.04
C PHE A 45 17.54 -15.97 9.75
N GLU A 46 17.86 -17.09 9.08
CA GLU A 46 17.54 -18.44 9.57
C GLU A 46 18.32 -18.83 10.83
N ASP A 47 19.57 -18.39 10.93
CA ASP A 47 20.46 -18.63 12.06
C ASP A 47 19.92 -17.97 13.34
N ILE A 48 19.50 -16.72 13.24
CA ILE A 48 18.87 -15.98 14.34
C ILE A 48 17.49 -16.57 14.67
N ALA A 49 16.70 -16.95 13.66
CA ALA A 49 15.38 -17.56 13.88
C ALA A 49 15.45 -18.82 14.75
N LYS A 50 16.46 -19.69 14.54
CA LYS A 50 16.68 -20.89 15.37
C LYS A 50 17.00 -20.53 16.82
N ILE A 51 17.86 -19.53 17.03
CA ILE A 51 18.20 -19.05 18.38
C ILE A 51 16.96 -18.48 19.08
N LEU A 52 16.19 -17.64 18.38
CA LEU A 52 14.97 -17.03 18.92
C LEU A 52 13.92 -18.08 19.26
N LEU A 53 13.76 -19.10 18.42
CA LEU A 53 12.85 -20.23 18.68
C LEU A 53 13.25 -20.96 19.97
N SER A 54 14.53 -21.29 20.15
CA SER A 54 15.03 -21.98 21.35
C SER A 54 14.81 -21.18 22.65
N LYS A 55 14.73 -19.84 22.54
CA LYS A 55 14.52 -18.93 23.67
C LYS A 55 13.06 -18.48 23.83
N GLY A 56 12.14 -18.98 22.99
CA GLY A 56 10.74 -18.55 22.99
C GLY A 56 10.53 -17.08 22.59
N LYS A 57 11.47 -16.48 21.85
CA LYS A 57 11.47 -15.06 21.45
C LYS A 57 11.22 -14.86 19.96
N THR A 58 10.34 -15.66 19.37
CA THR A 58 10.02 -15.61 17.93
C THR A 58 9.45 -14.26 17.48
N HIS A 59 8.84 -13.49 18.38
CA HIS A 59 8.33 -12.13 18.10
C HIS A 59 9.42 -11.09 17.76
N LEU A 60 10.70 -11.38 18.04
CA LEU A 60 11.80 -10.45 17.74
C LEU A 60 12.20 -10.43 16.26
N GLN A 61 11.74 -11.41 15.47
CA GLN A 61 12.00 -11.48 14.04
C GLN A 61 10.72 -11.92 13.33
N GLN A 62 10.18 -11.03 12.53
CA GLN A 62 8.91 -11.27 11.84
C GLN A 62 9.03 -10.86 10.39
N ASP A 63 8.51 -11.70 9.51
CA ASP A 63 8.43 -11.37 8.10
C ASP A 63 7.37 -10.28 7.86
N CYS A 64 7.72 -9.28 7.07
CA CYS A 64 6.87 -8.13 6.82
C CYS A 64 7.01 -7.66 5.38
N VAL A 65 5.91 -7.08 4.88
CA VAL A 65 5.85 -6.44 3.58
C VAL A 65 5.50 -4.99 3.77
N ILE A 66 6.03 -4.14 2.90
CA ILE A 66 5.72 -2.73 2.89
C ILE A 66 4.63 -2.51 1.85
N ALA A 67 3.50 -1.92 2.27
CA ALA A 67 2.33 -1.71 1.44
C ALA A 67 2.04 -0.22 1.26
N VAL A 68 1.80 0.21 0.02
CA VAL A 68 1.34 1.56 -0.34
C VAL A 68 -0.15 1.50 -0.68
N PRO A 69 -1.03 2.04 0.18
CA PRO A 69 -2.46 1.97 -0.05
C PRO A 69 -2.90 2.81 -1.26
N ILE A 70 -3.81 2.25 -2.05
CA ILE A 70 -4.43 2.88 -3.21
C ILE A 70 -5.81 3.44 -2.80
N PHE A 71 -6.08 4.66 -3.23
CA PHE A 71 -7.32 5.39 -3.00
C PHE A 71 -8.02 5.64 -4.33
N ASP A 72 -9.35 5.59 -4.30
CA ASP A 72 -10.16 5.89 -5.47
C ASP A 72 -10.09 7.38 -5.84
N ILE A 73 -10.39 7.68 -7.09
CA ILE A 73 -10.62 9.03 -7.61
C ILE A 73 -12.12 9.32 -7.50
N GLU A 74 -12.45 10.59 -7.25
CA GLU A 74 -13.82 11.07 -7.16
C GLU A 74 -14.63 10.73 -8.42
N ARG A 75 -15.85 10.23 -8.19
CA ARG A 75 -16.84 9.94 -9.23
C ARG A 75 -18.16 10.56 -8.81
N PRO A 76 -19.09 10.84 -9.74
CA PRO A 76 -20.39 11.40 -9.40
C PRO A 76 -21.16 10.57 -8.34
N GLN A 77 -20.89 9.26 -8.25
CA GLN A 77 -21.49 8.36 -7.27
C GLN A 77 -20.76 8.31 -5.91
N ASP A 78 -19.51 8.78 -5.83
CA ASP A 78 -18.70 8.81 -4.61
C ASP A 78 -17.81 10.07 -4.55
N PRO A 79 -18.35 11.18 -4.00
CA PRO A 79 -17.68 12.48 -3.98
C PRO A 79 -16.57 12.59 -2.91
N LYS A 80 -16.31 11.54 -2.11
CA LYS A 80 -15.38 11.61 -0.96
C LYS A 80 -13.93 11.27 -1.31
N CYS A 81 -13.64 11.07 -2.58
CA CYS A 81 -12.37 10.57 -3.07
C CYS A 81 -11.48 11.71 -3.60
N PHE A 82 -10.38 11.39 -4.28
CA PHE A 82 -9.47 12.43 -4.79
C PHE A 82 -10.14 13.26 -5.88
N PRO A 83 -10.17 14.61 -5.79
CA PRO A 83 -10.78 15.45 -6.82
C PRO A 83 -10.15 15.22 -8.20
N PRO A 84 -10.93 15.25 -9.30
CA PRO A 84 -10.41 14.98 -10.64
C PRO A 84 -9.29 15.93 -11.06
N GLU A 85 -9.34 17.20 -10.65
CA GLU A 85 -8.31 18.21 -10.92
C GLU A 85 -7.00 17.83 -10.23
N MET A 86 -7.08 17.33 -9.00
CA MET A 86 -5.93 16.82 -8.26
C MET A 86 -5.38 15.56 -8.92
N ALA A 87 -6.25 14.65 -9.36
CA ALA A 87 -5.83 13.45 -10.09
C ALA A 87 -5.09 13.81 -11.39
N ALA A 88 -5.53 14.82 -12.14
CA ALA A 88 -4.83 15.28 -13.35
C ALA A 88 -3.42 15.82 -13.04
N ARG A 89 -3.26 16.58 -11.95
CA ARG A 89 -1.95 17.06 -11.50
C ARG A 89 -1.03 15.92 -11.03
N ILE A 90 -1.60 14.88 -10.40
CA ILE A 90 -0.86 13.68 -10.02
C ILE A 90 -0.41 12.89 -11.25
N LYS A 91 -1.27 12.78 -12.29
CA LYS A 91 -0.91 12.18 -13.58
C LYS A 91 0.28 12.89 -14.22
N ALA A 92 0.39 14.21 -14.03
CA ALA A 92 1.51 15.03 -14.47
C ALA A 92 2.73 15.06 -13.50
N LEU A 93 2.77 14.17 -12.49
CA LEU A 93 3.88 14.02 -11.55
C LEU A 93 4.24 15.31 -10.77
N LEU A 94 3.26 16.21 -10.56
CA LEU A 94 3.47 17.44 -9.79
C LEU A 94 3.59 17.20 -8.29
N TYR A 95 3.19 16.02 -7.82
CA TYR A 95 3.23 15.63 -6.41
C TYR A 95 4.05 14.37 -6.23
N ASN A 96 5.17 14.47 -5.50
CA ASN A 96 6.06 13.32 -5.28
C ASN A 96 5.48 12.28 -4.32
N GLN A 97 4.53 12.68 -3.46
CA GLN A 97 3.90 11.81 -2.48
C GLN A 97 2.78 10.93 -3.07
N PHE A 98 2.42 11.12 -4.35
CA PHE A 98 1.31 10.43 -5.00
C PHE A 98 1.80 9.73 -6.26
N PHE A 99 1.35 8.50 -6.45
CA PHE A 99 1.59 7.72 -7.66
C PHE A 99 0.26 7.32 -8.29
N TYR A 100 0.08 7.63 -9.57
CA TYR A 100 -1.15 7.30 -10.27
C TYR A 100 -1.15 5.83 -10.73
N CYS A 101 -2.22 5.12 -10.41
CA CYS A 101 -2.45 3.74 -10.81
C CYS A 101 -3.53 3.70 -11.91
N PRO A 102 -3.17 3.34 -13.16
CA PRO A 102 -4.13 3.25 -14.23
C PRO A 102 -5.11 2.10 -14.01
N ARG A 103 -6.18 2.10 -14.81
CA ARG A 103 -7.24 1.11 -14.71
C ARG A 103 -6.75 -0.30 -14.96
N THR A 104 -7.00 -1.19 -14.00
CA THR A 104 -6.69 -2.62 -14.16
C THR A 104 -7.65 -3.26 -15.17
N PRO A 105 -7.27 -4.41 -15.76
CA PRO A 105 -8.16 -5.19 -16.61
C PRO A 105 -9.53 -5.45 -15.97
N THR A 106 -10.55 -5.60 -16.81
CA THR A 106 -11.96 -5.72 -16.40
C THR A 106 -12.15 -6.80 -15.33
N GLY A 107 -12.80 -6.45 -14.23
CA GLY A 107 -13.11 -7.37 -13.12
C GLY A 107 -12.07 -7.39 -11.99
N MET A 108 -10.97 -6.64 -12.10
CA MET A 108 -9.99 -6.50 -11.01
C MET A 108 -10.11 -5.12 -10.34
N ALA A 109 -9.88 -5.08 -9.03
CA ALA A 109 -9.76 -3.84 -8.26
C ALA A 109 -8.29 -3.63 -7.88
N PRO A 110 -7.76 -2.39 -7.88
CA PRO A 110 -8.47 -1.12 -8.06
C PRO A 110 -8.79 -0.81 -9.53
N VAL A 111 -9.99 -0.28 -9.77
CA VAL A 111 -10.45 0.09 -11.13
C VAL A 111 -9.68 1.27 -11.69
N GLU A 112 -9.21 2.20 -10.88
CA GLU A 112 -8.28 3.31 -11.19
C GLU A 112 -8.02 3.97 -9.82
N GLY A 113 -6.83 4.48 -9.56
CA GLY A 113 -6.59 5.10 -8.26
C GLY A 113 -5.27 5.82 -8.10
N ILE A 114 -5.06 6.31 -6.89
CA ILE A 114 -3.87 7.03 -6.47
C ILE A 114 -3.26 6.29 -5.28
N ALA A 115 -2.04 5.79 -5.46
CA ALA A 115 -1.23 5.27 -4.39
C ALA A 115 -0.61 6.43 -3.58
N ARG A 116 -0.73 6.35 -2.26
CA ARG A 116 -0.24 7.37 -1.32
C ARG A 116 1.08 6.94 -0.69
N LEU A 117 2.19 7.46 -1.20
CA LEU A 117 3.53 7.19 -0.69
C LEU A 117 3.71 7.76 0.72
N ASP A 118 2.97 8.81 1.07
CA ASP A 118 2.93 9.35 2.43
C ASP A 118 2.18 8.47 3.44
N ARG A 119 1.53 7.40 3.00
CA ARG A 119 0.77 6.46 3.85
C ARG A 119 1.29 5.04 3.74
N ILE A 120 2.59 4.87 3.56
CA ILE A 120 3.25 3.56 3.60
C ILE A 120 2.96 2.86 4.93
N GLN A 121 2.64 1.57 4.86
CA GLN A 121 2.33 0.74 6.02
C GLN A 121 3.19 -0.52 6.01
N VAL A 122 3.59 -0.98 7.20
CA VAL A 122 4.18 -2.30 7.39
C VAL A 122 3.04 -3.29 7.66
N VAL A 123 2.95 -4.32 6.83
CA VAL A 123 1.97 -5.40 6.94
C VAL A 123 2.71 -6.69 7.22
N PHE A 124 2.15 -7.55 8.05
CA PHE A 124 2.76 -8.83 8.40
C PHE A 124 1.98 -9.98 7.76
N PRO A 125 2.46 -10.55 6.65
CA PRO A 125 1.81 -11.71 6.03
C PRO A 125 1.87 -12.91 6.97
N GLY A 126 0.80 -13.69 7.06
CA GLY A 126 0.80 -14.98 7.77
C GLY A 126 0.30 -14.98 9.21
N GLN A 127 0.11 -13.83 9.88
CA GLN A 127 -0.59 -13.82 11.18
C GLN A 127 -2.10 -13.98 11.02
N HIS A 128 -2.72 -13.38 9.99
CA HIS A 128 -4.14 -13.54 9.69
C HIS A 128 -4.41 -13.36 8.18
N ARG A 129 -5.13 -14.27 7.52
CA ARG A 129 -5.57 -14.10 6.11
C ARG A 129 -6.41 -12.84 5.88
N ALA A 130 -7.05 -12.32 6.94
CA ALA A 130 -7.82 -11.09 6.87
C ALA A 130 -6.96 -9.83 6.60
N SER A 131 -5.63 -9.89 6.80
CA SER A 131 -4.74 -8.73 6.64
C SER A 131 -4.13 -8.60 5.24
N PHE A 132 -4.03 -9.67 4.47
CA PHE A 132 -3.29 -9.68 3.21
C PHE A 132 -3.83 -10.73 2.22
N ASP A 133 -4.16 -10.30 1.01
CA ASP A 133 -4.63 -11.17 -0.08
C ASP A 133 -4.01 -10.69 -1.41
N PRO A 134 -2.98 -11.37 -1.92
CA PRO A 134 -2.24 -10.92 -3.09
C PRO A 134 -3.08 -11.02 -4.36
N LEU A 135 -3.12 -9.95 -5.13
CA LEU A 135 -3.78 -9.93 -6.42
C LEU A 135 -2.82 -10.41 -7.52
N PRO A 136 -3.31 -11.10 -8.56
CA PRO A 136 -2.48 -11.60 -9.66
C PRO A 136 -2.13 -10.49 -10.67
N ILE A 137 -1.77 -9.31 -10.17
CA ILE A 137 -1.39 -8.14 -10.98
C ILE A 137 -0.07 -7.57 -10.46
N LYS A 138 0.74 -7.06 -11.39
CA LYS A 138 1.99 -6.38 -11.07
C LYS A 138 2.11 -5.11 -11.90
N LEU A 139 2.91 -4.16 -11.40
CA LEU A 139 3.31 -3.00 -12.19
C LEU A 139 4.19 -3.45 -13.36
N SER A 140 4.13 -2.72 -14.47
CA SER A 140 5.14 -2.82 -15.53
C SER A 140 6.48 -2.28 -15.02
N ASP A 141 7.57 -2.66 -15.67
CA ASP A 141 8.91 -2.22 -15.28
C ASP A 141 9.06 -0.69 -15.37
N ASP A 142 8.44 -0.06 -16.38
CA ASP A 142 8.40 1.40 -16.52
C ASP A 142 7.63 2.07 -15.37
N ALA A 143 6.47 1.52 -15.01
CA ALA A 143 5.65 2.04 -13.92
C ALA A 143 6.38 1.88 -12.57
N LEU A 144 7.08 0.76 -12.38
CA LEU A 144 7.93 0.53 -11.22
C LEU A 144 9.08 1.53 -11.17
N ALA A 145 9.75 1.81 -12.30
CA ALA A 145 10.82 2.80 -12.36
C ALA A 145 10.31 4.19 -11.91
N VAL A 146 9.17 4.64 -12.44
CA VAL A 146 8.55 5.91 -12.02
C VAL A 146 8.22 5.90 -10.52
N LEU A 147 7.58 4.83 -10.02
CA LEU A 147 7.24 4.68 -8.61
C LEU A 147 8.49 4.81 -7.72
N MET A 148 9.58 4.13 -8.08
CA MET A 148 10.81 4.16 -7.30
C MET A 148 11.47 5.55 -7.30
N HIS A 149 11.43 6.27 -8.42
CA HIS A 149 11.92 7.66 -8.49
C HIS A 149 11.10 8.60 -7.59
N LEU A 150 9.77 8.50 -7.63
CA LEU A 150 8.90 9.30 -6.75
C LEU A 150 9.14 8.96 -5.28
N LEU A 151 9.28 7.67 -4.94
CA LEU A 151 9.55 7.22 -3.58
C LEU A 151 10.88 7.77 -3.04
N ARG A 152 11.95 7.68 -3.84
CA ARG A 152 13.27 8.23 -3.47
C ARG A 152 13.23 9.75 -3.30
N SER A 153 12.57 10.43 -4.22
CA SER A 153 12.39 11.89 -4.17
C SER A 153 11.58 12.32 -2.95
N TRP A 154 10.49 11.61 -2.64
CA TRP A 154 9.66 11.86 -1.45
C TRP A 154 10.38 11.58 -0.13
N MET A 155 11.17 10.51 -0.05
CA MET A 155 11.96 10.15 1.14
C MET A 155 13.21 11.01 1.33
N CYS A 156 13.46 11.99 0.45
CA CYS A 156 14.67 12.81 0.46
C CYS A 156 15.97 11.97 0.50
N ILE A 157 15.96 10.78 -0.11
CA ILE A 157 17.14 9.92 -0.17
C ILE A 157 18.11 10.58 -1.14
N LYS A 158 19.11 11.31 -0.60
CA LYS A 158 20.17 11.95 -1.38
C LYS A 158 20.95 10.87 -2.14
N GLY A 159 20.75 10.78 -3.45
CA GLY A 159 21.28 9.66 -4.23
C GLY A 159 21.64 9.92 -5.68
N ALA A 160 20.87 10.72 -6.43
CA ALA A 160 21.25 10.98 -7.82
C ALA A 160 20.66 12.30 -8.35
N PRO A 161 21.50 13.32 -8.63
CA PRO A 161 21.06 14.47 -9.44
C PRO A 161 20.55 14.05 -10.84
N GLU A 162 20.84 12.82 -11.30
CA GLU A 162 20.28 12.26 -12.53
C GLU A 162 18.81 11.83 -12.41
N GLU A 163 18.36 11.42 -11.22
CA GLU A 163 16.96 11.01 -11.01
C GLU A 163 15.99 12.20 -11.07
N GLU A 164 16.44 13.36 -10.57
CA GLU A 164 15.66 14.59 -10.66
C GLU A 164 15.56 15.09 -12.10
N LYS A 165 16.63 14.91 -12.91
CA LYS A 165 16.59 15.18 -14.36
C LYS A 165 15.57 14.29 -15.07
N TYR A 166 15.53 12.99 -14.73
CA TYR A 166 14.56 12.06 -15.29
C TYR A 166 13.12 12.46 -14.97
N LEU A 167 12.81 12.75 -13.69
CA LEU A 167 11.48 13.21 -13.28
C LEU A 167 11.10 14.53 -13.95
N ASN A 168 12.04 15.47 -14.06
CA ASN A 168 11.79 16.73 -14.74
C ASN A 168 11.52 16.53 -16.23
N GLY A 169 12.26 15.64 -16.91
CA GLY A 169 11.98 15.26 -18.30
C GLY A 169 10.58 14.67 -18.47
N LEU A 170 10.15 13.77 -17.58
CA LEU A 170 8.79 13.24 -17.60
C LEU A 170 7.74 14.31 -17.36
N ARG A 171 7.97 15.24 -16.44
CA ARG A 171 7.06 16.36 -16.18
C ARG A 171 6.90 17.24 -17.41
N GLU A 172 7.99 17.56 -18.11
CA GLU A 172 7.92 18.34 -19.35
C GLU A 172 7.06 17.65 -20.40
N LEU A 173 7.22 16.33 -20.61
CA LEU A 173 6.40 15.55 -21.53
C LEU A 173 4.92 15.54 -21.14
N LEU A 174 4.63 15.57 -19.85
CA LEU A 174 3.26 15.48 -19.33
C LEU A 174 2.58 16.84 -19.17
N LYS A 175 3.27 17.97 -19.39
CA LYS A 175 2.69 19.32 -19.26
C LYS A 175 1.45 19.53 -20.11
N GLU A 176 1.44 18.95 -21.31
CA GLU A 176 0.32 19.06 -22.26
C GLU A 176 -0.95 18.32 -21.78
N THR A 177 -0.82 17.43 -20.80
CA THR A 177 -1.95 16.69 -20.23
C THR A 177 -2.65 17.41 -19.07
N LEU A 178 -2.10 18.55 -18.62
CA LEU A 178 -2.70 19.35 -17.56
C LEU A 178 -3.99 20.00 -18.08
N PRO A 179 -5.06 20.04 -17.26
CA PRO A 179 -6.27 20.76 -17.62
C PRO A 179 -5.91 22.24 -17.82
N LEU A 180 -6.30 22.81 -18.96
CA LEU A 180 -6.24 24.25 -19.19
C LEU A 180 -6.99 24.92 -18.05
N ASN A 181 -6.32 25.83 -17.33
CA ASN A 181 -6.92 26.56 -16.22
C ASN A 181 -8.28 27.12 -16.66
N GLN A 182 -9.37 26.51 -16.17
CA GLN A 182 -10.69 27.13 -16.21
C GLN A 182 -10.68 28.14 -15.07
N ASN A 183 -10.28 29.36 -15.41
CA ASN A 183 -10.48 30.54 -14.57
C ASN A 183 -11.96 30.76 -14.31
#